data_AF-A0A7S1SQI7-F1
#
_entry.id   AF-A0A7S1SQI7-F1
#
_cell.length_a   1.000
_cell.length_b   1.000
_cell.length_c   1.000
_cell.angle_alpha   90.00
_cell.angle_beta   90.00
_cell.angle_gamma   90.00
#
_symmetry.space_group_name_H-M   'P 1'
#
loop_
_entity.id
_entity.type
_entity.pdbx_description
1 polymer ?
#
loop_
_entity_poly.entity_id
_entity_poly.type
_entity_poly.pdbx_seq_one_letter_code
_entity_poly.pdbx_strand_id
1 'polypeptide(L)'
;MGSEGVTASEDADSLVEVARTDSLASVLSKVARTLSSQLRMSASMVDLACGYEHMIDSDNLLFEKRIGEGGFATVELRTMIQPGGDEEDGELVAVKRLKGEMMGDQLELKHFIAECGLLRELHHPNLVRCLGVCSMDRSSSEAELRSLCLVQEYVDGGSLRELMLLQEATIWRVYSYAQALDICVGVASGMAYLHTLSPEKVVHRDLKPANILLAKKGAEGVGKGEEVRV
;
A
#
# COMPACT_ATOMS: atom_id res chain seq x y z
N MET A 1 59.15 1.26 -29.74
CA MET A 1 58.12 1.18 -30.80
C MET A 1 57.35 -0.11 -30.52
N GLY A 2 56.24 -0.15 -29.79
CA GLY A 2 55.10 0.74 -29.74
C GLY A 2 54.00 0.17 -30.64
N SER A 3 53.08 -0.63 -30.08
CA SER A 3 51.67 -0.69 -30.46
C SER A 3 50.92 -1.74 -29.65
N GLU A 4 49.78 -1.31 -29.13
CA GLU A 4 48.82 -1.99 -28.28
C GLU A 4 48.12 -3.16 -28.98
N GLY A 5 47.64 -4.10 -28.16
CA GLY A 5 46.77 -5.18 -28.57
C GLY A 5 45.99 -5.70 -27.38
N VAL A 6 45.05 -4.89 -26.89
CA VAL A 6 43.97 -5.34 -25.99
C VAL A 6 42.86 -5.87 -26.89
N THR A 7 42.56 -7.16 -26.80
CA THR A 7 41.31 -7.72 -27.32
C THR A 7 40.71 -8.65 -26.30
N ALA A 8 39.54 -8.24 -25.82
CA ALA A 8 38.70 -8.85 -24.82
C ALA A 8 38.22 -10.25 -25.22
N SER A 9 38.32 -11.21 -24.30
CA SER A 9 37.52 -12.45 -24.39
C SER A 9 37.35 -13.21 -23.08
N GLU A 10 37.27 -12.55 -21.91
CA GLU A 10 37.07 -13.26 -20.62
C GLU A 10 36.12 -12.55 -19.63
N ASP A 11 35.23 -11.66 -20.10
CA ASP A 11 34.27 -10.93 -19.25
C ASP A 11 32.81 -11.18 -19.68
N ALA A 12 32.35 -12.43 -19.61
CA ALA A 12 30.93 -12.74 -19.73
C ALA A 12 30.40 -13.74 -18.68
N ASP A 13 31.29 -14.48 -17.99
CA ASP A 13 30.90 -15.50 -17.01
C ASP A 13 31.08 -15.07 -15.54
N SER A 14 31.39 -13.79 -15.27
CA SER A 14 31.53 -13.27 -13.89
C SER A 14 30.33 -12.48 -13.36
N LEU A 15 29.18 -12.49 -14.05
CA LEU A 15 27.97 -11.75 -13.65
C LEU A 15 26.81 -12.62 -13.18
N VAL A 16 27.06 -13.89 -12.83
CA VAL A 16 26.04 -14.79 -12.27
C VAL A 16 26.46 -15.32 -10.91
N GLU A 17 26.87 -14.42 -10.00
CA GLU A 17 26.94 -14.72 -8.57
C GLU A 17 27.02 -13.41 -7.79
N VAL A 18 25.88 -12.86 -7.39
CA VAL A 18 25.58 -12.16 -6.10
C VAL A 18 24.18 -11.58 -6.23
N ALA A 19 23.17 -12.43 -6.03
CA ALA A 19 21.83 -11.99 -5.63
C ALA A 19 21.24 -13.03 -4.70
N ARG A 20 21.99 -13.36 -3.63
CA ARG A 20 21.40 -13.99 -2.46
C ARG A 20 20.44 -12.98 -1.85
N THR A 21 19.17 -13.36 -1.91
CA THR A 21 17.99 -12.76 -1.30
C THR A 21 18.28 -12.01 0.00
N ASP A 22 18.35 -10.69 -0.07
CA ASP A 22 18.06 -9.86 1.09
C ASP A 22 16.56 -9.97 1.36
N SER A 23 16.19 -10.79 2.34
CA SER A 23 14.82 -10.91 2.86
C SER A 23 14.22 -9.51 3.12
N LEU A 24 12.89 -9.36 3.00
CA LEU A 24 12.14 -8.17 3.44
C LEU A 24 12.58 -7.66 4.82
N ALA A 25 13.02 -8.56 5.70
CA ALA A 25 13.61 -8.27 6.99
C ALA A 25 14.90 -7.41 6.93
N SER A 26 15.75 -7.57 5.91
CA SER A 26 17.02 -6.83 5.72
C SER A 26 16.77 -5.37 5.35
N VAL A 27 15.82 -5.12 4.46
CA VAL A 27 15.52 -3.75 4.02
C VAL A 27 14.65 -3.02 5.04
N LEU A 28 13.71 -3.70 5.69
CA LEU A 28 12.97 -3.13 6.82
C LEU A 28 13.89 -2.90 8.03
N SER A 29 14.90 -3.75 8.26
CA SER A 29 15.97 -3.51 9.23
C SER A 29 16.81 -2.26 8.91
N LYS A 30 17.04 -1.94 7.63
CA LYS A 30 17.75 -0.72 7.23
C LYS A 30 16.92 0.53 7.46
N VAL A 31 15.65 0.54 7.05
CA VAL A 31 14.70 1.64 7.31
C VAL A 31 14.48 1.82 8.82
N ALA A 32 14.29 0.72 9.56
CA ALA A 32 14.20 0.75 11.01
C ALA A 32 15.49 1.23 11.67
N ARG A 33 16.69 0.93 11.14
CA ARG A 33 17.98 1.44 11.64
C ARG A 33 18.16 2.94 11.40
N THR A 34 17.75 3.44 10.23
CA THR A 34 17.76 4.87 9.91
C THR A 34 16.85 5.63 10.89
N LEU A 35 15.63 5.12 11.11
CA LEU A 35 14.67 5.71 12.06
C LEU A 35 15.11 5.54 13.53
N SER A 36 15.67 4.38 13.92
CA SER A 36 16.11 4.09 15.30
C SER A 36 17.28 4.94 15.76
N SER A 37 18.13 5.43 14.84
CA SER A 37 19.25 6.29 15.20
C SER A 37 18.83 7.68 15.72
N GLN A 38 17.56 8.06 15.51
CA GLN A 38 17.02 9.36 15.90
C GLN A 38 15.99 9.31 17.04
N LEU A 39 15.59 8.12 17.51
CA LEU A 39 14.46 7.95 18.43
C LEU A 39 14.93 7.48 19.82
N ARG A 40 15.01 8.43 20.78
CA ARG A 40 15.16 8.11 22.20
C ARG A 40 13.86 7.47 22.72
N MET A 41 14.02 6.32 23.37
CA MET A 41 12.95 5.43 23.81
C MET A 41 12.17 5.98 25.01
N SER A 42 11.14 6.82 24.78
CA SER A 42 10.02 7.04 25.71
C SER A 42 8.97 8.00 25.10
N ALA A 43 8.03 7.46 24.33
CA ALA A 43 6.69 7.96 23.98
C ALA A 43 6.01 6.79 23.25
N SER A 44 4.68 6.67 23.26
CA SER A 44 4.04 5.48 22.69
C SER A 44 4.41 5.36 21.20
N MET A 45 4.74 4.15 20.72
CA MET A 45 5.15 3.93 19.32
C MET A 45 4.11 4.43 18.31
N VAL A 46 2.84 4.59 18.71
CA VAL A 46 1.77 5.13 17.87
C VAL A 46 1.98 6.62 17.66
N ASP A 47 2.27 7.39 18.70
CA ASP A 47 2.28 8.84 18.57
C ASP A 47 3.56 9.43 18.01
N LEU A 48 4.60 8.61 17.91
CA LEU A 48 5.85 8.95 17.24
C LEU A 48 5.91 8.56 15.77
N ALA A 49 5.09 7.58 15.34
CA ALA A 49 5.09 7.08 13.96
C ALA A 49 3.84 7.45 13.16
N CYS A 50 2.68 7.60 13.82
CA CYS A 50 1.41 7.86 13.15
C CYS A 50 0.87 9.28 13.39
N GLY A 51 1.30 9.96 14.45
CA GLY A 51 0.74 11.23 14.92
C GLY A 51 -0.73 11.09 15.35
N TYR A 52 -1.08 11.42 16.59
CA TYR A 52 -2.45 11.28 17.10
C TYR A 52 -3.52 12.04 16.28
N GLU A 53 -3.12 13.07 15.51
CA GLU A 53 -4.01 13.89 14.69
C GLU A 53 -4.74 13.12 13.57
N HIS A 54 -4.28 11.92 13.22
CA HIS A 54 -4.88 11.08 12.17
C HIS A 54 -5.48 9.77 12.69
N MET A 55 -5.69 9.66 14.01
CA MET A 55 -6.48 8.57 14.57
C MET A 55 -7.95 8.79 14.28
N ILE A 56 -8.52 7.90 13.48
CA ILE A 56 -9.96 7.80 13.23
C ILE A 56 -10.57 7.01 14.37
N ASP A 57 -11.63 7.54 14.98
CA ASP A 57 -12.39 6.81 15.99
C ASP A 57 -13.03 5.55 15.37
N SER A 58 -12.75 4.38 15.96
CA SER A 58 -13.33 3.12 15.53
C SER A 58 -14.86 3.13 15.57
N ASP A 59 -15.45 3.93 16.46
CA ASP A 59 -16.90 4.02 16.64
C ASP A 59 -17.56 4.74 15.46
N ASN A 60 -16.80 5.53 14.70
CA ASN A 60 -17.23 6.18 13.47
C ASN A 60 -17.05 5.29 12.23
N LEU A 61 -16.60 4.04 12.38
CA LEU A 61 -16.36 3.10 11.29
C LEU A 61 -17.35 1.94 11.35
N LEU A 62 -18.49 2.10 10.69
CA LEU A 62 -19.54 1.09 10.64
C LEU A 62 -19.16 -0.04 9.69
N PHE A 63 -19.27 -1.29 10.14
CA PHE A 63 -18.92 -2.44 9.33
C PHE A 63 -19.97 -2.71 8.24
N GLU A 64 -19.53 -2.82 6.99
CA GLU A 64 -20.41 -3.18 5.86
C GLU A 64 -20.24 -4.66 5.51
N LYS A 65 -19.05 -5.03 5.04
CA LYS A 65 -18.72 -6.38 4.60
C LYS A 65 -17.22 -6.58 4.55
N ARG A 66 -16.80 -7.85 4.53
CA ARG A 66 -15.42 -8.21 4.23
C ARG A 66 -15.19 -8.21 2.72
N ILE A 67 -14.14 -7.53 2.25
CA ILE A 67 -13.82 -7.39 0.81
C ILE A 67 -12.50 -8.03 0.42
N GLY A 68 -11.64 -8.36 1.39
CA GLY A 68 -10.37 -9.02 1.11
C GLY A 68 -9.88 -9.87 2.27
N GLU A 69 -9.28 -11.00 1.95
CA GLU A 69 -8.57 -11.85 2.90
C GLU A 69 -7.28 -12.36 2.25
N GLY A 70 -6.14 -11.90 2.78
CA GLY A 70 -4.82 -12.38 2.41
C GLY A 70 -4.21 -13.26 3.52
N GLY A 71 -2.98 -13.71 3.30
CA GLY A 71 -2.21 -14.43 4.33
C GLY A 71 -1.88 -13.57 5.56
N PHE A 72 -1.72 -12.27 5.37
CA PHE A 72 -1.20 -11.35 6.39
C PHE A 72 -2.23 -10.36 6.93
N ALA A 73 -3.29 -10.09 6.15
CA ALA A 73 -4.25 -9.05 6.47
C ALA A 73 -5.67 -9.39 6.03
N THR A 74 -6.63 -8.72 6.66
CA THR A 74 -8.05 -8.72 6.29
C THR A 74 -8.44 -7.31 5.90
N VAL A 75 -9.23 -7.18 4.84
CA VAL A 75 -9.75 -5.89 4.37
C VAL A 75 -11.26 -5.91 4.49
N GLU A 76 -11.78 -4.91 5.19
CA GLU A 76 -13.20 -4.71 5.44
C GLU A 76 -13.63 -3.41 4.75
N LEU A 77 -14.75 -3.47 4.05
CA LEU A 77 -15.47 -2.27 3.65
C LEU A 77 -16.21 -1.75 4.88
N ARG A 78 -16.09 -0.46 5.13
CA ARG A 78 -16.78 0.23 6.21
C ARG A 78 -17.33 1.57 5.74
N THR A 79 -18.35 2.05 6.44
CA THR A 79 -18.86 3.42 6.28
C THR A 79 -18.23 4.29 7.36
N MET A 80 -17.50 5.32 6.95
CA MET A 80 -16.85 6.29 7.82
C MET A 80 -17.74 7.52 7.99
N ILE A 81 -18.21 7.73 9.23
CA ILE A 81 -19.03 8.88 9.59
C ILE A 81 -18.12 10.03 10.01
N GLN A 82 -18.31 11.22 9.41
CA GLN A 82 -17.56 12.41 9.81
C GLN A 82 -18.04 12.91 11.18
N PRO A 83 -17.18 13.57 11.98
CA PRO A 83 -17.59 14.12 13.27
C PRO A 83 -18.81 15.04 13.15
N GLY A 84 -19.92 14.66 13.80
CA GLY A 84 -21.18 15.40 13.76
C GLY A 84 -22.05 15.17 12.52
N GLY A 85 -21.66 14.25 11.63
CA GLY A 85 -22.50 13.76 10.54
C GLY A 85 -23.31 12.53 10.94
N ASP A 86 -24.27 12.17 10.09
CA ASP A 86 -25.08 10.97 10.22
C ASP A 86 -24.60 9.88 9.25
N GLU A 87 -25.09 8.65 9.42
CA GLU A 87 -24.74 7.50 8.56
C GLU A 87 -25.06 7.74 7.07
N GLU A 88 -26.11 8.51 6.77
CA GLU A 88 -26.50 8.83 5.39
C GLU A 88 -25.45 9.68 4.64
N ASP A 89 -24.62 10.43 5.36
CA ASP A 89 -23.53 11.26 4.82
C ASP A 89 -22.17 10.53 4.86
N GLY A 90 -22.16 9.26 5.26
CA GLY A 90 -20.94 8.47 5.43
C GLY A 90 -20.18 8.20 4.13
N GLU A 91 -18.84 8.16 4.22
CA GLU A 91 -17.96 7.80 3.10
C GLU A 91 -17.57 6.32 3.19
N LEU A 92 -17.63 5.59 2.07
CA LEU A 92 -17.13 4.23 2.01
C LEU A 92 -15.59 4.21 2.07
N VAL A 93 -15.06 3.40 2.98
CA VAL A 93 -13.61 3.25 3.21
C VAL A 93 -13.20 1.78 3.28
N ALA A 94 -11.94 1.51 2.90
CA ALA A 94 -11.31 0.21 3.09
C ALA A 94 -10.48 0.21 4.37
N VAL A 95 -10.81 -0.68 5.31
CA VAL A 95 -10.08 -0.85 6.57
C VAL A 95 -9.26 -2.14 6.51
N LYS A 96 -7.94 -1.99 6.46
CA LYS A 96 -6.97 -3.09 6.42
C LYS A 96 -6.43 -3.35 7.83
N ARG A 97 -6.60 -4.59 8.31
CA ARG A 97 -6.12 -5.07 9.62
C ARG A 97 -5.17 -6.24 9.45
N LEU A 98 -4.07 -6.28 10.20
CA LEU A 98 -3.24 -7.48 10.28
C LEU A 98 -3.95 -8.62 11.02
N LYS A 99 -3.66 -9.87 10.64
CA LYS A 99 -4.20 -11.03 11.35
C LYS A 99 -3.54 -11.20 12.72
N GLY A 100 -4.31 -11.67 13.71
CA GLY A 100 -3.88 -11.75 15.11
C GLY A 100 -2.62 -12.58 15.38
N GLU A 101 -2.31 -13.57 14.54
CA GLU A 101 -1.07 -14.37 14.63
C GLU A 101 0.19 -13.53 14.39
N MET A 102 0.09 -12.48 13.56
CA MET A 102 1.18 -11.54 13.25
C MET A 102 1.36 -10.46 14.31
N MET A 103 0.29 -10.15 15.05
CA MET A 103 0.31 -9.13 16.11
C MET A 103 1.05 -9.62 17.36
N GLY A 104 1.42 -10.90 17.43
CA GLY A 104 2.35 -11.44 18.43
C GLY A 104 3.81 -11.03 18.20
N ASP A 105 4.21 -10.73 16.96
CA ASP A 105 5.58 -10.37 16.61
C ASP A 105 5.77 -8.84 16.65
N GLN A 106 6.61 -8.38 17.58
CA GLN A 106 6.94 -6.95 17.70
C GLN A 106 7.60 -6.39 16.44
N LEU A 107 8.28 -7.21 15.64
CA LEU A 107 8.93 -6.76 14.41
C LEU A 107 7.89 -6.43 13.33
N GLU A 108 6.89 -7.28 13.16
CA GLU A 108 5.82 -7.10 12.17
C GLU A 108 4.93 -5.91 12.51
N LEU A 109 4.60 -5.75 13.80
CA LEU A 109 3.91 -4.56 14.28
C LEU A 109 4.70 -3.27 13.98
N LYS A 110 6.01 -3.26 14.19
CA LYS A 110 6.87 -2.11 13.85
C LYS A 110 6.87 -1.83 12.35
N HIS A 111 6.92 -2.88 11.52
CA HIS A 111 6.86 -2.71 10.07
C HIS A 111 5.52 -2.13 9.62
N PHE A 112 4.41 -2.59 10.19
CA PHE A 112 3.08 -2.07 9.90
C PHE A 112 2.93 -0.61 10.30
N ILE A 113 3.40 -0.25 11.49
CA ILE A 113 3.41 1.14 11.97
C ILE A 113 4.24 2.04 11.02
N ALA A 114 5.41 1.57 10.57
CA ALA A 114 6.23 2.29 9.60
C ALA A 114 5.54 2.39 8.22
N GLU A 115 4.84 1.35 7.77
CA GLU A 115 4.03 1.36 6.55
C GLU A 115 2.91 2.41 6.65
N CYS A 116 2.17 2.45 7.76
CA CYS A 116 1.14 3.46 8.00
C CYS A 116 1.71 4.89 7.95
N GLY A 117 2.84 5.13 8.62
CA GLY A 117 3.51 6.43 8.63
C GLY A 117 3.96 6.86 7.22
N LEU A 118 4.53 5.94 6.45
CA LEU A 118 4.91 6.21 5.06
C LEU A 118 3.70 6.49 4.17
N LEU A 119 2.70 5.60 4.17
CA LEU A 119 1.53 5.68 3.30
C LEU A 119 0.72 6.97 3.51
N ARG A 120 0.76 7.54 4.72
CA ARG A 120 0.12 8.83 5.03
C ARG A 120 0.74 10.00 4.27
N GLU A 121 2.05 9.98 4.04
CA GLU A 121 2.74 11.07 3.36
C GLU A 121 2.57 11.00 1.82
N LEU A 122 2.14 9.85 1.30
CA LEU A 122 2.02 9.61 -0.13
C LEU A 122 0.71 10.17 -0.69
N HIS A 123 0.85 11.10 -1.64
CA HIS A 123 -0.29 11.74 -2.29
C HIS A 123 -0.09 11.73 -3.80
N HIS A 124 -0.81 10.85 -4.49
CA HIS A 124 -0.75 10.74 -5.95
C HIS A 124 -2.06 10.13 -6.48
N PRO A 125 -2.61 10.61 -7.62
CA PRO A 125 -3.89 10.14 -8.16
C PRO A 125 -3.90 8.65 -8.57
N ASN A 126 -2.73 8.05 -8.78
CA ASN A 126 -2.59 6.61 -9.07
C ASN A 126 -2.07 5.77 -7.89
N LEU A 127 -2.12 6.30 -6.67
CA LEU A 127 -1.86 5.54 -5.45
C LEU A 127 -3.11 5.53 -4.58
N VAL A 128 -3.42 4.41 -3.93
CA VAL A 128 -4.51 4.35 -2.95
C VAL A 128 -4.24 5.33 -1.81
N ARG A 129 -5.13 6.30 -1.61
CA ARG A 129 -5.01 7.31 -0.56
C ARG A 129 -5.19 6.69 0.82
N CYS A 130 -4.21 6.94 1.70
CA CYS A 130 -4.35 6.73 3.14
C CYS A 130 -5.19 7.86 3.74
N LEU A 131 -6.26 7.51 4.46
CA LEU A 131 -7.14 8.46 5.15
C LEU A 131 -6.71 8.67 6.61
N GLY A 132 -6.16 7.61 7.21
CA GLY A 132 -5.71 7.63 8.59
C GLY A 132 -5.49 6.23 9.12
N VAL A 133 -5.38 6.16 10.44
CA VAL A 133 -5.23 4.89 11.17
C VAL A 133 -6.32 4.81 12.22
N CYS A 134 -6.74 3.61 12.61
CA CYS A 134 -7.63 3.43 13.74
C CYS A 134 -7.19 2.24 14.59
N SER A 135 -7.72 2.17 15.81
CA SER A 135 -7.53 1.03 16.71
C SER A 135 -8.89 0.50 17.11
N MET A 136 -9.14 -0.80 16.96
CA MET A 136 -10.43 -1.39 17.33
C MET A 136 -10.55 -1.76 18.81
N ASP A 137 -9.42 -1.91 19.51
CA ASP A 137 -9.40 -2.23 20.92
C ASP A 137 -8.60 -1.16 21.66
N ARG A 138 -9.33 -0.28 22.37
CA ARG A 138 -8.76 0.81 23.15
C ARG A 138 -8.70 0.50 24.65
N SER A 139 -8.87 -0.77 25.04
CA SER A 139 -8.91 -1.18 26.45
C SER A 139 -7.57 -1.02 27.18
N SER A 140 -6.46 -1.08 26.45
CA SER A 140 -5.11 -0.86 26.97
C SER A 140 -4.18 -0.41 25.83
N SER A 141 -3.05 0.21 26.16
CA SER A 141 -2.05 0.63 25.15
C SER A 141 -1.49 -0.54 24.35
N GLU A 142 -1.38 -1.72 24.96
CA GLU A 142 -0.92 -2.94 24.29
C GLU A 142 -1.99 -3.48 23.33
N ALA A 143 -3.27 -3.45 23.74
CA ALA A 143 -4.38 -3.83 22.88
C ALA A 143 -4.59 -2.85 21.73
N GLU A 144 -4.34 -1.56 21.96
CA GLU A 144 -4.43 -0.51 20.95
C GLU A 144 -3.42 -0.74 19.83
N LEU A 145 -2.16 -0.97 20.20
CA LEU A 145 -1.10 -1.35 19.28
C LEU A 145 -1.43 -2.63 18.51
N ARG A 146 -1.97 -3.64 19.20
CA ARG A 146 -2.37 -4.92 18.62
C ARG A 146 -3.69 -4.89 17.86
N SER A 147 -4.36 -3.76 17.74
CA SER A 147 -5.60 -3.67 16.98
C SER A 147 -5.59 -2.53 15.96
N LEU A 148 -4.38 -2.00 15.69
CA LEU A 148 -4.15 -1.00 14.66
C LEU A 148 -4.62 -1.47 13.29
N CYS A 149 -5.26 -0.54 12.58
CA CYS A 149 -5.75 -0.69 11.23
C CYS A 149 -5.34 0.52 10.40
N LEU A 150 -5.16 0.27 9.11
CA LEU A 150 -4.99 1.31 8.11
C LEU A 150 -6.35 1.59 7.46
N VAL A 151 -6.75 2.86 7.41
CA VAL A 151 -7.99 3.31 6.76
C VAL A 151 -7.61 3.97 5.45
N GLN A 152 -8.18 3.49 4.34
CA GLN A 152 -7.87 3.92 2.98
C GLN A 152 -9.14 4.29 2.22
N GLU A 153 -8.99 5.06 1.14
CA GLU A 153 -10.09 5.26 0.19
C GLU A 153 -10.59 3.90 -0.32
N TYR A 154 -11.91 3.76 -0.48
CA TYR A 154 -12.47 2.60 -1.14
C TYR A 154 -12.48 2.80 -2.65
N VAL A 155 -11.89 1.86 -3.39
CA VAL A 155 -11.88 1.85 -4.85
C VAL A 155 -12.87 0.79 -5.35
N ASP A 156 -13.92 1.23 -6.03
CA ASP A 156 -15.18 0.48 -6.18
C ASP A 156 -15.29 -0.43 -7.41
N GLY A 157 -14.27 -0.46 -8.27
CA GLY A 157 -14.22 -1.26 -9.50
C GLY A 157 -13.45 -2.57 -9.39
N GLY A 158 -12.98 -2.93 -8.19
CA GLY A 158 -12.27 -4.19 -7.94
C GLY A 158 -10.82 -4.19 -8.41
N SER A 159 -10.21 -5.36 -8.50
CA SER A 159 -8.80 -5.50 -8.90
C SER A 159 -8.61 -5.77 -10.39
N LEU A 160 -7.45 -5.42 -10.93
CA LEU A 160 -7.06 -5.80 -12.30
C LEU A 160 -7.07 -7.33 -12.47
N ARG A 161 -6.74 -8.09 -11.43
CA ARG A 161 -6.85 -9.55 -11.45
C ARG A 161 -8.28 -10.01 -11.72
N GLU A 162 -9.28 -9.39 -11.09
CA GLU A 162 -10.69 -9.72 -11.33
C GLU A 162 -11.11 -9.37 -12.76
N LEU A 163 -10.68 -8.22 -13.27
CA LEU A 163 -10.93 -7.83 -14.67
C LEU A 163 -10.31 -8.83 -15.67
N MET A 164 -9.09 -9.30 -15.40
CA MET A 164 -8.41 -10.31 -16.23
C MET A 164 -9.15 -11.65 -16.21
N LEU A 165 -9.58 -12.11 -15.03
CA LEU A 165 -10.36 -13.34 -14.89
C LEU A 165 -11.71 -13.25 -15.62
N LEU A 166 -12.37 -12.09 -15.55
CA LEU A 166 -13.61 -11.85 -16.28
C LEU A 166 -13.38 -11.94 -17.80
N GLN A 167 -12.28 -11.38 -18.31
CA GLN A 167 -11.90 -11.48 -19.72
C GLN A 167 -11.59 -12.93 -20.14
N GLU A 168 -10.94 -13.72 -19.30
CA GLU A 168 -10.67 -15.14 -19.57
C GLU A 168 -11.96 -15.98 -19.62
N ALA A 169 -12.98 -15.60 -18.86
CA ALA A 169 -14.25 -16.31 -18.77
C ALA A 169 -15.23 -16.00 -19.92
N THR A 170 -14.92 -15.05 -20.80
CA THR A 170 -15.82 -14.65 -21.90
C THR A 170 -15.10 -14.54 -23.25
N ILE A 171 -15.82 -14.85 -24.32
CA ILE A 171 -15.35 -14.61 -25.70
C ILE A 171 -15.44 -13.14 -26.10
N TRP A 172 -16.22 -12.35 -25.35
CA TRP A 172 -16.39 -10.93 -25.60
C TRP A 172 -15.26 -10.14 -24.96
N ARG A 173 -14.87 -9.04 -25.59
CA ARG A 173 -13.87 -8.14 -25.04
C ARG A 173 -14.48 -7.34 -23.88
N VAL A 174 -13.91 -7.50 -22.69
CA VAL A 174 -14.32 -6.84 -21.45
C VAL A 174 -13.68 -5.46 -21.32
N TYR A 175 -12.48 -5.28 -21.87
CA TYR A 175 -11.77 -3.99 -21.91
C TYR A 175 -11.08 -3.75 -23.26
N SER A 176 -11.12 -2.51 -23.71
CA SER A 176 -10.46 -2.06 -24.95
C SER A 176 -8.93 -1.97 -24.79
N TYR A 177 -8.21 -1.93 -25.91
CA TYR A 177 -6.77 -1.64 -25.89
C TYR A 177 -6.45 -0.27 -25.29
N ALA A 178 -7.33 0.73 -25.50
CA ALA A 178 -7.18 2.05 -24.92
C ALA A 178 -7.25 1.97 -23.39
N GLN A 179 -8.24 1.26 -22.82
CA GLN A 179 -8.34 1.05 -21.38
C GLN A 179 -7.13 0.32 -20.81
N ALA A 180 -6.62 -0.71 -21.51
CA ALA A 180 -5.41 -1.40 -21.08
C ALA A 180 -4.19 -0.46 -21.03
N LEU A 181 -4.05 0.43 -22.02
CA LEU A 181 -2.99 1.44 -22.03
C LEU A 181 -3.15 2.46 -20.90
N ASP A 182 -4.37 2.93 -20.64
CA ASP A 182 -4.65 3.86 -19.54
C ASP A 182 -4.28 3.25 -18.18
N ILE A 183 -4.57 1.96 -17.97
CA ILE A 183 -4.15 1.21 -16.77
C ILE A 183 -2.63 1.17 -16.67
N CYS A 184 -1.93 0.80 -17.75
CA CYS A 184 -0.46 0.75 -17.75
C CYS A 184 0.17 2.12 -17.46
N VAL A 185 -0.36 3.19 -18.05
CA VAL A 185 0.12 4.56 -17.82
C VAL A 185 -0.10 4.97 -16.37
N GLY A 186 -1.29 4.72 -15.79
CA GLY A 186 -1.55 5.06 -14.40
C GLY A 186 -0.67 4.28 -13.41
N VAL A 187 -0.46 2.98 -13.64
CA VAL A 187 0.48 2.18 -12.82
C VAL A 187 1.90 2.74 -12.93
N ALA A 188 2.37 3.03 -14.14
CA ALA A 188 3.70 3.61 -14.35
C ALA A 188 3.84 4.98 -13.67
N SER A 189 2.79 5.81 -13.71
CA SER A 189 2.74 7.12 -13.07
C SER A 189 2.87 7.01 -11.54
N GLY A 190 2.08 6.14 -10.90
CA GLY A 190 2.17 5.89 -9.45
C GLY A 190 3.54 5.35 -9.03
N MET A 191 4.09 4.41 -9.79
CA MET A 191 5.43 3.88 -9.53
C MET A 191 6.53 4.92 -9.74
N ALA A 192 6.40 5.78 -10.75
CA ALA A 192 7.35 6.88 -10.98
C ALA A 192 7.35 7.83 -9.78
N TYR A 193 6.18 8.22 -9.27
CA TYR A 193 6.07 9.04 -8.07
C TYR A 193 6.83 8.41 -6.89
N LEU A 194 6.54 7.14 -6.55
CA LEU A 194 7.22 6.42 -5.46
C LEU A 194 8.75 6.41 -5.61
N HIS A 195 9.24 6.21 -6.83
CA HIS A 195 10.67 6.13 -7.14
C HIS A 195 11.37 7.51 -7.18
N THR A 196 10.62 8.60 -7.23
CA THR A 196 11.15 9.98 -7.19
C THR A 196 11.23 10.57 -5.78
N LEU A 197 10.63 9.90 -4.79
CA LEU A 197 10.68 10.34 -3.39
C LEU A 197 12.12 10.40 -2.88
N SER A 198 12.38 11.41 -2.05
CA SER A 198 13.69 11.74 -1.49
C SER A 198 13.54 12.04 0.01
N PRO A 199 14.49 11.63 0.87
CA PRO A 199 15.80 11.06 0.56
C PRO A 199 15.78 9.57 0.20
N GLU A 200 14.74 8.84 0.58
CA GLU A 200 14.61 7.42 0.32
C GLU A 200 13.53 7.15 -0.73
N LYS A 201 13.92 6.44 -1.79
CA LYS A 201 13.00 5.97 -2.82
C LYS A 201 12.18 4.81 -2.26
N VAL A 202 10.88 4.80 -2.55
CA VAL A 202 9.98 3.75 -2.08
C VAL A 202 9.88 2.66 -3.15
N VAL A 203 10.21 1.42 -2.80
CA VAL A 203 10.00 0.25 -3.66
C VAL A 203 8.77 -0.49 -3.17
N HIS A 204 7.75 -0.64 -4.02
CA HIS A 204 6.47 -1.27 -3.68
C HIS A 204 6.59 -2.75 -3.25
N ARG A 205 7.50 -3.51 -3.89
CA ARG A 205 7.82 -4.94 -3.64
C ARG A 205 6.72 -5.98 -3.87
N ASP A 206 5.44 -5.60 -3.86
CA ASP A 206 4.32 -6.52 -4.15
C ASP A 206 3.47 -6.04 -5.33
N LEU A 207 4.11 -5.52 -6.38
CA LEU A 207 3.38 -5.03 -7.55
C LEU A 207 2.87 -6.23 -8.38
N LYS A 208 1.56 -6.46 -8.35
CA LYS A 208 0.88 -7.56 -9.04
C LYS A 208 -0.55 -7.15 -9.42
N PRO A 209 -1.21 -7.84 -10.37
CA PRO A 209 -2.59 -7.49 -10.78
C PRO A 209 -3.62 -7.46 -9.65
N ALA A 210 -3.42 -8.23 -8.58
CA ALA A 210 -4.31 -8.23 -7.43
C ALA A 210 -4.20 -6.97 -6.55
N ASN A 211 -3.11 -6.22 -6.66
CA ASN A 211 -2.87 -4.97 -5.93
C ASN A 211 -3.05 -3.73 -6.80
N ILE A 212 -3.51 -3.89 -8.04
CA ILE A 212 -3.88 -2.77 -8.92
C ILE A 212 -5.40 -2.68 -8.86
N LEU A 213 -5.92 -1.62 -8.25
CA LEU A 213 -7.35 -1.38 -8.09
C LEU A 213 -7.86 -0.47 -9.19
N LEU A 214 -9.08 -0.73 -9.66
CA LEU A 214 -9.74 0.01 -10.72
C LEU A 214 -10.91 0.78 -10.13
N ALA A 215 -11.02 2.07 -10.42
CA ALA A 215 -12.19 2.85 -10.05
C ALA A 215 -13.26 2.68 -11.14
N LYS A 216 -14.55 2.57 -10.75
CA LYS A 216 -15.60 2.63 -11.77
C LYS A 216 -15.62 4.04 -12.36
N LYS A 217 -15.64 4.11 -13.69
CA LYS A 217 -15.88 5.37 -14.38
C LYS A 217 -17.28 5.86 -13.99
N GLY A 218 -17.36 6.99 -13.30
CA GLY A 218 -18.64 7.67 -13.08
C GLY A 218 -19.34 7.89 -14.42
N ALA A 219 -20.65 7.68 -14.45
CA ALA A 219 -21.45 8.24 -15.53
C ALA A 219 -21.23 9.76 -15.49
N GLU A 220 -20.69 10.32 -16.57
CA GLU A 220 -20.41 11.74 -16.81
C GLU A 220 -18.98 12.25 -16.45
N GLY A 221 -18.20 12.51 -17.50
CA GLY A 221 -17.56 13.82 -17.66
C GLY A 221 -16.18 14.08 -17.05
N VAL A 222 -15.51 13.13 -16.39
CA VAL A 222 -14.15 13.36 -15.87
C VAL A 222 -13.08 12.87 -16.87
N GLY A 223 -12.04 13.68 -17.03
CA GLY A 223 -11.08 13.66 -18.13
C GLY A 223 -10.33 12.34 -18.35
N LYS A 224 -9.75 12.22 -19.54
CA LYS A 224 -8.88 11.11 -19.95
C LYS A 224 -7.68 11.01 -18.98
N GLY A 225 -7.77 10.05 -18.06
CA GLY A 225 -6.68 9.63 -17.18
C GLY A 225 -7.01 9.76 -15.70
N GLU A 226 -7.85 8.85 -15.18
CA GLU A 226 -7.96 8.51 -13.74
C GLU A 226 -8.98 7.36 -13.56
N GLU A 227 -8.52 6.10 -13.64
CA GLU A 227 -9.33 4.90 -13.33
C GLU A 227 -8.52 3.79 -12.65
N VAL A 228 -7.30 4.07 -12.17
CA VAL A 228 -6.43 3.06 -11.56
C VAL A 228 -5.69 3.61 -10.34
N ARG A 229 -5.64 2.79 -9.29
CA ARG A 229 -4.85 2.97 -8.07
C ARG A 229 -3.91 1.78 -7.91
N VAL A 230 -2.69 2.06 -7.48
CA VAL A 230 -1.71 1.07 -6.99
C VAL A 230 -1.61 1.16 -5.48
#